data_AF-A0A6A8DHY3-F1
#
_entry.id   AF-A0A6A8DHY3-F1
#
_cell.length_a   1.000
_cell.length_b   1.000
_cell.length_c   1.000
_cell.angle_alpha   90.00
_cell.angle_beta   90.00
_cell.angle_gamma   90.00
#
_symmetry.space_group_name_H-M   'P 1'
#
loop_
_entity.id
_entity.type
_entity.pdbx_description
1 polymer ?
#
loop_
_entity_poly.entity_id
_entity_poly.type
_entity_poly.pdbx_seq_one_letter_code
_entity_poly.pdbx_strand_id
1 'polypeptide(L)' 'MDKKLLERNTIYEVITGSTAYGLATKESDVDKKAIVILPSKNMMTLSKEWETETYTQPDIEYHSVNLPN' A
#
# COMPACT_ATOMS: atom_id res chain seq x y z
N MET A 1 2.71 -9.82 -3.35
CA MET A 1 1.46 -10.33 -2.72
C MET A 1 0.30 -10.23 -3.73
N ASP A 2 -0.84 -10.91 -3.56
CA ASP A 2 -2.01 -10.68 -4.44
C ASP A 2 -2.59 -9.27 -4.18
N LYS A 3 -2.70 -8.46 -5.24
CA LYS A 3 -3.23 -7.10 -5.17
C LYS A 3 -4.64 -7.06 -4.56
N LYS A 4 -5.51 -8.01 -4.92
CA LYS A 4 -6.88 -8.08 -4.36
C LYS A 4 -6.88 -8.37 -2.87
N LEU A 5 -5.89 -9.12 -2.39
CA LEU A 5 -5.72 -9.37 -0.96
C LEU A 5 -5.32 -8.08 -0.25
N LEU A 6 -4.36 -7.33 -0.80
CA LEU A 6 -3.92 -6.06 -0.22
C LEU A 6 -5.07 -5.05 -0.18
N GLU A 7 -5.76 -4.83 -1.29
CA GLU A 7 -6.89 -3.89 -1.40
C GLU A 7 -8.00 -4.17 -0.36
N ARG A 8 -8.36 -5.44 -0.17
CA ARG A 8 -9.41 -5.84 0.80
C ARG A 8 -8.99 -5.68 2.26
N ASN A 9 -7.69 -5.62 2.51
CA ASN A 9 -7.12 -5.53 3.85
C ASN A 9 -6.46 -4.15 4.11
N THR A 10 -6.64 -3.20 3.19
CA THR A 10 -6.25 -1.80 3.37
C THR A 10 -7.14 -1.15 4.42
N ILE A 11 -6.53 -0.62 5.48
CA ILE A 11 -7.23 0.11 6.54
C ILE A 11 -7.10 1.62 6.40
N TYR A 12 -6.13 2.08 5.59
CA TYR A 12 -5.90 3.49 5.32
C TYR A 12 -5.28 3.65 3.94
N GLU A 13 -5.81 4.57 3.13
CA GLU A 13 -5.30 4.91 1.81
C GLU A 13 -5.29 6.43 1.66
N VAL A 14 -4.20 6.96 1.11
CA VAL A 14 -4.06 8.40 0.83
C VAL A 14 -3.49 8.64 -0.55
N ILE A 15 -3.92 9.75 -1.15
CA ILE A 15 -3.29 10.32 -2.33
C ILE A 15 -2.05 11.08 -1.89
N THR A 16 -0.98 10.93 -2.66
CA THR A 16 0.32 11.58 -2.43
C THR A 16 0.78 12.28 -3.70
N GLY A 17 2.04 12.73 -3.73
CA GLY A 17 2.62 13.35 -4.93
C GLY A 17 1.99 14.69 -5.30
N SER A 18 2.10 15.05 -6.58
CA SER A 18 1.67 16.35 -7.12
C SER A 18 0.19 16.64 -6.86
N THR A 19 -0.65 15.60 -6.86
CA THR A 19 -2.09 15.70 -6.58
C THR A 19 -2.35 16.15 -5.14
N ALA A 20 -1.62 15.62 -4.15
CA ALA A 20 -1.78 16.01 -2.75
C ALA A 20 -1.38 17.46 -2.47
N TYR A 21 -0.45 18.01 -3.26
CA TYR A 21 0.02 19.40 -3.13
C TYR A 21 -0.77 20.40 -3.99
N GLY A 22 -1.76 19.94 -4.78
CA GLY A 22 -2.46 20.80 -5.73
C GLY A 22 -1.59 21.31 -6.88
N LEU A 23 -0.50 20.59 -7.18
CA LEU A 23 0.46 20.91 -8.25
C LEU A 23 0.29 20.01 -9.49
N ALA A 24 -0.74 19.15 -9.50
CA ALA A 24 -0.99 18.24 -10.60
C ALA A 24 -1.29 18.98 -11.91
N THR A 25 -0.67 18.53 -12.99
CA THR A 25 -0.96 18.97 -14.36
C THR A 25 -1.83 17.92 -15.07
N LYS A 26 -2.20 18.18 -16.33
CA LYS A 26 -2.98 17.21 -17.13
C LYS A 26 -2.22 15.91 -17.43
N GLU A 27 -0.91 15.94 -17.32
CA GLU A 27 -0.03 14.79 -17.58
C GLU A 27 0.37 14.08 -16.28
N SER A 28 0.01 14.64 -15.12
CA SER A 28 0.30 14.03 -13.83
C SER A 28 -0.53 12.77 -13.61
N ASP A 29 0.13 11.74 -13.09
CA ASP A 29 -0.46 10.54 -12.53
C ASP A 29 -0.95 10.78 -11.08
N VAL A 30 -1.52 9.72 -10.49
CA VAL A 30 -2.03 9.71 -9.12
C VAL A 30 -1.25 8.70 -8.31
N ASP A 31 -0.35 9.20 -7.47
CA ASP A 31 0.39 8.39 -6.50
C ASP A 31 -0.46 8.09 -5.27
N LYS A 32 -0.45 6.84 -4.82
CA LYS A 32 -1.12 6.43 -3.59
C LYS A 32 -0.19 5.71 -2.63
N LYS A 33 -0.48 5.87 -1.34
CA LYS A 33 0.09 5.04 -0.28
C LYS A 33 -1.03 4.40 0.53
N ALA A 34 -0.85 3.15 0.91
CA ALA A 34 -1.82 2.38 1.67
C ALA A 34 -1.17 1.64 2.83
N ILE A 35 -1.91 1.54 3.94
CA ILE A 35 -1.57 0.73 5.11
C ILE A 35 -2.45 -0.51 5.12
N VAL A 36 -1.83 -1.69 5.22
CA VAL A 36 -2.51 -2.98 5.13
C VAL A 36 -2.31 -3.78 6.41
N ILE A 37 -3.41 -4.34 6.94
CA ILE A 37 -3.36 -5.33 8.02
C ILE A 37 -3.79 -6.67 7.45
N LEU A 38 -2.82 -7.57 7.23
CA LEU A 38 -3.10 -8.88 6.68
C LEU A 38 -3.71 -9.83 7.73
N PRO A 39 -4.49 -10.85 7.29
CA PRO A 39 -4.95 -11.90 8.20
C PRO A 39 -3.78 -12.61 8.88
N SER A 40 -3.95 -13.05 10.13
CA SER A 40 -2.87 -13.66 10.92
C SER A 40 -2.18 -14.85 10.21
N LYS A 41 -2.92 -15.63 9.41
CA LYS A 41 -2.34 -16.74 8.60
C LYS A 41 -1.26 -16.29 7.61
N ASN A 42 -1.28 -15.02 7.20
CA ASN A 42 -0.35 -14.41 6.27
C ASN A 42 0.81 -13.70 6.98
N MET A 43 0.71 -13.49 8.30
CA MET A 43 1.74 -12.84 9.12
C MET A 43 2.50 -13.85 10.01
N MET A 44 1.86 -14.96 10.40
CA MET A 44 2.42 -15.97 11.30
C MET A 44 3.17 -17.10 10.57
N THR A 45 3.83 -16.79 9.46
CA THR A 45 4.67 -17.75 8.74
C THR A 45 6.12 -17.59 9.16
N LEU A 46 6.89 -18.69 9.24
CA LEU A 46 8.34 -18.64 9.52
C LEU A 46 9.17 -18.03 8.37
N SER A 47 8.51 -17.61 7.29
CA SER A 47 9.13 -16.90 6.17
C SER A 47 9.40 -15.44 6.56
N LYS A 48 10.20 -14.75 5.74
CA LYS A 48 10.34 -13.29 5.85
C LYS A 48 8.96 -12.62 5.89
N GLU A 49 8.76 -11.71 6.84
CA GLU A 49 7.56 -10.89 6.93
C GLU A 49 7.42 -10.03 5.67
N TRP A 50 6.17 -9.83 5.23
CA TRP A 50 5.88 -8.93 4.13
C TRP A 50 5.86 -7.49 4.65
N GLU A 51 6.61 -6.59 4.00
CA GLU A 51 6.80 -5.21 4.44
C GLU A 51 6.18 -4.18 3.47
N THR A 52 6.60 -4.21 2.20
CA THR A 52 6.14 -3.25 1.19
C THR A 52 5.89 -3.92 -0.16
N GLU A 53 4.87 -3.46 -0.88
CA GLU A 53 4.62 -3.85 -2.28
C GLU A 53 4.21 -2.63 -3.11
N THR A 54 4.78 -2.48 -4.30
CA THR A 54 4.48 -1.36 -5.21
C THR A 54 3.86 -1.87 -6.50
N TYR A 55 2.81 -1.19 -6.96
CA TYR A 55 2.21 -1.37 -8.28
C TYR A 55 2.24 -0.05 -9.03
N THR A 56 2.43 -0.08 -10.35
CA THR A 56 2.62 1.14 -11.15
C THR A 56 1.42 1.55 -12.02
N GLN A 57 0.33 0.77 -12.00
CA GLN A 57 -0.87 1.04 -12.79
C GLN A 57 -2.15 0.55 -12.06
N PRO A 58 -2.81 1.38 -11.24
CA PRO A 58 -2.37 2.69 -10.75
C PRO A 58 -1.14 2.61 -9.84
N ASP A 59 -0.40 3.73 -9.72
CA ASP A 59 0.73 3.88 -8.78
C ASP A 59 0.24 3.82 -7.33
N ILE A 60 0.52 2.71 -6.66
CA ILE A 60 0.20 2.51 -5.24
C ILE A 60 1.28 1.69 -4.53
N GLU A 61 1.68 2.20 -3.38
CA GLU A 61 2.58 1.52 -2.46
C GLU A 61 1.81 1.06 -1.22
N TYR A 62 1.83 -0.24 -0.95
CA TYR A 62 1.22 -0.85 0.22
C TYR A 62 2.29 -1.12 1.26
N HIS A 63 2.03 -0.74 2.51
CA HIS A 63 2.90 -0.97 3.66
C HIS A 63 2.22 -1.84 4.71
N SER A 64 2.95 -2.80 5.27
CA SER A 64 2.53 -3.54 6.46
C SER A 64 2.57 -2.66 7.70
N VAL A 65 1.70 -2.96 8.66
CA VAL A 65 1.85 -2.48 10.03
C VAL A 65 2.74 -3.48 10.77
N ASN A 66 4.05 -3.23 10.83
CA ASN A 66 4.92 -3.98 11.73
C ASN A 66 4.72 -3.44 13.14
N LEU A 67 3.86 -4.09 13.93
CA LEU A 67 3.77 -3.82 15.36
C LEU A 67 4.98 -4.46 16.05
N PRO A 68 5.76 -3.73 16.85
CA PRO A 68 6.83 -4.34 17.64
C PRO A 68 6.21 -5.39 18.58
N ASN A 69 6.76 -6.61 18.52
CA ASN A 69 6.40 -7.73 19.41
C ASN A 69 6.87 -7.49 20.85
#